data_AF-A0A8I0L7P0-F1
#
_entry.id   AF-A0A8I0L7P0-F1
#
_cell.length_a   1.000
_cell.length_b   1.000
_cell.length_c   1.000
_cell.angle_alpha   90.00
_cell.angle_beta   90.00
_cell.angle_gamma   90.00
#
_symmetry.space_group_name_H-M   'P 1'
#
loop_
_entity.id
_entity.type
_entity.pdbx_description
1 polymer ?
#
loop_
_entity_poly.entity_id
_entity_poly.type
_entity_poly.pdbx_seq_one_letter_code
_entity_poly.pdbx_strand_id
1 'polypeptide(L)'
;MYQVILLTSDSGFVRDRWDTVDDVVEHQGISYSLRAGPRQPLPTDHAWDPIAVYAPEEITEEEFQDWYARLQPQVEELRLKY
;
A
#
# COMPACT_ATOMS: atom_id res chain seq x y z
N MET A 1 6.83 12.87 4.19
CA MET A 1 5.49 12.54 3.66
C MET A 1 5.60 11.27 2.85
N TYR A 2 4.73 10.32 3.12
CA TYR A 2 4.66 8.99 2.53
C TYR A 2 3.31 8.83 1.86
N GLN A 3 3.29 8.21 0.68
CA GLN A 3 2.07 7.82 0.03
C GLN A 3 1.66 6.44 0.56
N VAL A 4 0.50 6.35 1.19
CA VAL A 4 0.02 5.15 1.86
C VAL A 4 -1.14 4.55 1.07
N ILE A 5 -1.03 3.27 0.77
CA ILE A 5 -2.08 2.47 0.11
C ILE A 5 -2.57 1.42 1.10
N LEU A 6 -3.81 1.54 1.54
CA LEU A 6 -4.47 0.52 2.38
C LEU A 6 -5.34 -0.36 1.47
N LEU A 7 -5.01 -1.64 1.34
CA LEU A 7 -5.82 -2.60 0.59
C LEU A 7 -6.97 -3.04 1.48
N THR A 8 -8.18 -2.54 1.25
CA THR A 8 -9.35 -2.85 2.10
C THR A 8 -10.06 -4.14 1.69
N SER A 9 -9.92 -4.54 0.42
CA SER A 9 -10.45 -5.78 -0.14
C SER A 9 -9.72 -6.16 -1.43
N ASP A 10 -10.12 -7.26 -2.08
CA ASP A 10 -9.56 -7.72 -3.37
C ASP A 10 -9.73 -6.73 -4.53
N SER A 11 -10.65 -5.78 -4.37
CA SER A 11 -11.06 -4.80 -5.36
C SER A 11 -11.12 -3.36 -4.82
N GLY A 12 -10.88 -3.19 -3.51
CA GLY A 12 -10.99 -1.91 -2.81
C GLY A 12 -9.67 -1.49 -2.18
N PHE A 13 -9.38 -0.19 -2.28
CA PHE A 13 -8.20 0.41 -1.68
C PHE A 13 -8.47 1.84 -1.24
N VAL A 14 -7.74 2.29 -0.23
CA VAL A 14 -7.72 3.68 0.23
C VAL A 14 -6.34 4.25 -0.02
N ARG A 15 -6.31 5.47 -0.54
CA ARG A 15 -5.09 6.28 -0.72
C ARG A 15 -5.07 7.37 0.31
N ASP A 16 -3.97 7.45 1.05
CA ASP A 16 -3.76 8.49 2.05
C ASP A 16 -2.30 8.97 2.01
N ARG A 17 -2.01 10.07 2.71
CA ARG A 17 -0.66 10.59 2.84
C ARG A 17 -0.33 10.87 4.29
N TRP A 18 0.69 10.18 4.79
CA TRP A 18 1.09 10.27 6.19
C TRP A 18 2.48 10.88 6.33
N ASP A 19 2.75 11.48 7.48
CA ASP A 19 4.09 12.03 7.73
C ASP A 19 5.07 10.94 8.17
N THR A 20 4.54 9.92 8.86
CA THR A 20 5.27 8.73 9.35
C THR A 20 4.55 7.45 8.90
N VAL A 21 5.30 6.34 8.88
CA VAL A 21 4.83 5.01 8.50
C VAL A 21 5.26 4.06 9.61
N ASP A 22 4.29 3.48 10.31
CA ASP A 22 4.50 2.49 11.37
C ASP A 22 4.21 1.08 10.85
N ASP A 23 4.83 0.04 11.42
CA ASP A 23 4.64 -1.34 10.94
C ASP A 23 3.18 -1.82 11.04
N VAL A 24 2.42 -1.32 12.02
CA VAL A 24 1.01 -1.65 12.23
C VAL A 24 0.23 -0.38 12.55
N VAL A 25 -0.93 -0.23 11.91
CA VAL A 25 -1.81 0.94 12.04
C VAL A 25 -3.27 0.50 12.13
N GLU A 26 -4.08 1.25 12.86
CA GLU A 26 -5.52 1.02 12.93
C GLU A 26 -6.24 1.95 11.95
N HIS A 27 -7.09 1.39 11.09
CA HIS A 27 -7.93 2.15 10.17
C HIS A 27 -9.36 1.63 10.23
N GLN A 28 -10.30 2.51 10.60
CA GLN A 28 -11.73 2.17 10.74
C GLN A 28 -12.01 0.97 11.67
N GLY A 29 -11.21 0.81 12.73
CA GLY A 29 -11.35 -0.30 13.69
C GLY A 29 -10.79 -1.65 13.19
N ILE A 30 -10.06 -1.66 12.08
CA ILE A 30 -9.34 -2.83 11.55
C ILE A 30 -7.83 -2.56 11.67
N SER A 31 -7.09 -3.56 12.12
CA SER A 31 -5.62 -3.51 12.16
C SER A 31 -5.03 -3.84 10.79
N TYR A 32 -4.15 -2.96 10.32
CA TYR A 32 -3.43 -3.10 9.08
C TYR A 32 -1.93 -3.21 9.36
N SER A 33 -1.30 -4.24 8.83
CA SER A 33 0.16 -4.39 8.84
C SER A 33 0.78 -3.91 7.53
N LEU A 34 1.98 -3.35 7.62
CA LEU A 34 2.81 -2.99 6.48
C LEU A 34 3.26 -4.27 5.75
N ARG A 35 2.80 -4.43 4.50
CA ARG A 35 3.11 -5.60 3.66
C ARG A 35 4.16 -5.30 2.61
N ALA A 36 4.21 -4.07 2.10
CA ALA A 36 5.25 -3.64 1.18
C ALA A 36 5.63 -2.18 1.39
N GLY A 37 6.89 -1.82 1.14
CA GLY A 37 7.39 -0.48 1.42
C GLY A 37 7.76 -0.27 2.90
N PRO A 38 7.96 0.97 3.36
CA PRO A 38 8.03 2.19 2.56
C PRO A 38 9.23 2.16 1.61
N ARG A 39 9.00 2.27 0.30
CA ARG A 39 10.08 2.32 -0.70
C ARG A 39 9.91 3.53 -1.60
N GLN A 40 11.02 4.17 -1.94
CA GLN A 40 11.05 5.30 -2.86
C GLN A 40 11.04 4.77 -4.30
N PRO A 41 10.01 5.05 -5.11
CA PRO A 41 10.02 4.67 -6.50
C PRO A 41 11.07 5.44 -7.29
N LEU A 42 11.56 4.81 -8.37
CA LEU A 42 12.36 5.50 -9.37
C LEU A 42 11.53 6.62 -9.99
N PRO A 43 12.13 7.81 -10.21
CA PRO A 43 11.44 8.90 -10.88
C PRO A 43 11.07 8.45 -12.29
N THR A 44 9.77 8.45 -12.60
CA THR A 44 9.25 8.24 -13.94
C THR A 44 8.91 9.61 -14.53
N ASP A 45 7.63 9.97 -14.59
CA ASP A 45 7.15 11.25 -15.12
C ASP A 45 7.21 12.38 -14.08
N HIS A 46 7.28 12.02 -12.79
CA HIS A 46 7.42 12.96 -11.69
C HIS A 46 8.20 12.32 -10.52
N ALA A 47 8.59 13.16 -9.56
CA ALA A 47 9.14 12.69 -8.30
C ALA A 47 8.01 12.09 -7.45
N TRP A 48 8.18 10.83 -7.06
CA TRP A 48 7.24 10.13 -6.20
C TRP A 48 7.59 10.37 -4.72
N ASP A 49 6.60 10.35 -3.85
CA ASP A 49 6.85 10.15 -2.42
C ASP A 49 7.15 8.65 -2.16
N PRO A 50 7.81 8.29 -1.04
CA PRO A 50 7.97 6.89 -0.69
C PRO A 50 6.62 6.23 -0.43
N ILE A 51 6.42 5.04 -0.97
CA ILE A 51 5.14 4.34 -0.99
C ILE A 51 5.15 3.20 0.02
N ALA A 52 4.14 3.18 0.89
CA ALA A 52 3.87 2.12 1.84
C ALA A 52 2.52 1.47 1.54
N VAL A 53 2.48 0.14 1.54
CA VAL A 53 1.31 -0.66 1.22
C VAL A 53 0.96 -1.52 2.42
N TYR A 54 -0.28 -1.35 2.88
CA TYR A 54 -0.83 -2.01 4.04
C TYR A 54 -1.96 -2.93 3.63
N ALA A 55 -2.13 -4.01 4.38
CA ALA A 55 -3.28 -4.88 4.28
C ALA A 55 -3.70 -5.38 5.66
N PRO A 56 -4.96 -5.84 5.83
CA PRO A 56 -5.45 -6.32 7.11
C PRO A 56 -4.54 -7.41 7.68
N GLU A 57 -4.32 -7.42 8.99
CA GLU A 57 -3.54 -8.49 9.63
C GLU A 57 -4.20 -9.86 9.50
N GLU A 58 -5.53 -9.87 9.33
CA GLU A 58 -6.33 -11.08 9.21
C GLU A 58 -6.08 -11.84 7.90
N ILE A 59 -5.55 -11.18 6.86
CA ILE A 59 -5.28 -11.83 5.58
C ILE A 59 -3.86 -12.43 5.54
N THR A 60 -3.76 -13.55 4.84
CA THR A 60 -2.49 -14.22 4.59
C THR A 60 -1.65 -13.48 3.55
N GLU A 61 -0.36 -13.85 3.46
CA GLU A 61 0.53 -13.33 2.42
C GLU A 61 0.02 -13.70 1.01
N GLU A 62 -0.54 -14.89 0.83
CA GLU A 62 -1.10 -15.33 -0.46
C GLU A 62 -2.26 -14.43 -0.90
N GLU A 63 -3.22 -14.19 0.00
CA GLU A 63 -4.34 -13.29 -0.25
C GLU A 63 -3.88 -11.86 -0.53
N PHE A 64 -2.87 -11.38 0.20
CA PHE A 64 -2.26 -10.08 -0.07
C PHE A 64 -1.68 -10.00 -1.49
N GLN A 65 -0.91 -11.00 -1.92
CA GLN A 65 -0.34 -11.03 -3.26
C GLN A 65 -1.42 -11.05 -4.34
N ASP A 66 -2.51 -11.80 -4.12
CA ASP A 66 -3.69 -11.81 -4.99
C ASP A 66 -4.34 -10.42 -5.09
N TRP A 67 -4.57 -9.76 -3.95
CA TRP A 67 -5.17 -8.42 -3.90
C TRP A 67 -4.24 -7.39 -4.57
N TYR A 68 -2.95 -7.45 -4.26
CA TYR A 68 -1.93 -6.59 -4.85
C TYR A 68 -1.91 -6.72 -6.37
N ALA A 69 -1.92 -7.95 -6.91
CA ALA A 69 -1.94 -8.20 -8.35
C ALA A 69 -3.23 -7.69 -9.03
N ARG A 70 -4.38 -7.83 -8.37
CA ARG A 70 -5.68 -7.34 -8.88
C ARG A 70 -5.78 -5.81 -8.87
N LEU A 71 -5.17 -5.17 -7.88
CA LEU A 71 -5.21 -3.73 -7.71
C LEU A 71 -4.10 -3.01 -8.48
N GLN A 72 -2.97 -3.67 -8.81
CA GLN A 72 -1.93 -3.14 -9.68
C GLN A 72 -2.45 -2.36 -10.91
N PRO A 73 -3.36 -2.89 -11.75
CA PRO A 73 -3.85 -2.15 -12.91
C PRO A 73 -4.62 -0.86 -12.56
N GLN A 74 -5.16 -0.75 -11.36
CA GLN A 74 -5.97 0.39 -10.89
C GLN A 74 -5.17 1.40 -10.05
N VAL A 75 -4.06 0.95 -9.46
CA VAL A 75 -3.21 1.72 -8.54
C VAL A 75 -1.81 1.85 -9.16
N GLU A 76 -1.50 3.03 -9.69
CA GLU A 76 -0.22 3.28 -10.36
C GLU A 76 0.98 3.08 -9.42
N GLU A 77 0.79 3.44 -8.15
CA GLU A 77 1.74 3.32 -7.05
C GLU A 77 2.26 1.87 -6.88
N LEU A 78 1.41 0.87 -7.15
CA LEU A 78 1.76 -0.55 -7.04
C LEU A 78 2.54 -1.07 -8.24
N ARG A 79 2.54 -0.35 -9.37
CA ARG A 79 3.22 -0.71 -10.62
C ARG A 79 4.57 -0.04 -10.78
N LEU A 80 4.93 0.85 -9.85
CA LEU A 80 6.18 1.59 -9.96
C LEU A 80 7.38 0.67 -9.77
N LYS A 81 8.47 1.07 -10.43
CA LYS A 81 9.76 0.39 -10.32
C LYS A 81 10.54 1.03 -9.19
N TYR A 82 11.26 0.21 -8.44
CA TYR A 82 12.08 0.58 -7.29
C TYR A 82 13.54 0.23 -7.59
#